data_AF-A0A938UHR4-F1
#
_entry.id   AF-A0A938UHR4-F1
#
_cell.length_a   1.000
_cell.length_b   1.000
_cell.length_c   1.000
_cell.angle_alpha   90.00
_cell.angle_beta   90.00
_cell.angle_gamma   90.00
#
_symmetry.space_group_name_H-M   'P 1'
#
loop_
_entity.id
_entity.type
_entity.pdbx_description
1 polymer ?
#
loop_
_entity_poly.entity_id
_entity_poly.type
_entity_poly.pdbx_seq_one_letter_code
_entity_poly.pdbx_strand_id
1 'polypeptide(L)'
;MFRFAREQMVCEISGVKFGGQIGEYPTVCCFSIFQESDKLFDKGSRRRGFNEQRAEELLKACDRLWEETGAIPMADIVASPGEKFNTYIDFVTSHSKMAFCIDAIGMETKLQGASYCAEKGLLDRMFYNSLTVFEENIETEIKEIMNIGVKHVVLVAFDVNDQMPSGRIKGAEKLIDAIEKVGAKFESIIVDTSVLNGPATALCGIANRKIKERWGFATAGAPS
;
A
#
# COMPACT_ATOMS: atom_id res chain seq x y z
N MET A 1 -4.33 -6.34 28.33
CA MET A 1 -4.42 -5.50 27.11
C MET A 1 -3.04 -5.44 26.50
N PHE A 2 -2.86 -5.86 25.25
CA PHE A 2 -1.55 -5.86 24.60
C PHE A 2 -1.11 -4.42 24.36
N ARG A 3 0.12 -4.08 24.75
CA ARG A 3 0.74 -2.78 24.53
C ARG A 3 2.21 -2.99 24.17
N PHE A 4 2.68 -2.30 23.13
CA PHE A 4 4.08 -2.35 22.75
C PHE A 4 4.90 -1.42 23.63
N ALA A 5 6.05 -1.89 24.11
CA ALA A 5 6.99 -1.06 24.87
C ALA A 5 7.65 0.02 24.00
N ARG A 6 7.89 -0.30 22.73
CA ARG A 6 8.43 0.64 21.74
C ARG A 6 7.38 1.67 21.34
N GLU A 7 7.80 2.90 21.13
CA GLU A 7 6.98 3.94 20.52
C GLU A 7 6.51 3.49 19.12
N GLN A 8 5.23 3.71 18.83
CA GLN A 8 4.61 3.26 17.59
C GLN A 8 4.45 4.45 16.65
N MET A 9 4.86 4.29 15.40
CA MET A 9 4.61 5.25 14.33
C MET A 9 3.10 5.37 14.09
N VAL A 10 2.62 6.60 14.05
CA VAL A 10 1.29 6.95 13.57
C VAL A 10 1.45 7.47 12.15
N CYS A 11 0.92 6.74 11.19
CA CYS A 11 0.88 7.15 9.79
C CYS A 11 -0.29 8.13 9.61
N GLU A 12 -0.10 9.18 8.81
CA GLU A 12 -1.16 10.11 8.41
C GLU A 12 -1.13 10.24 6.88
N ILE A 13 -2.22 9.83 6.22
CA ILE A 13 -2.33 9.87 4.74
C ILE A 13 -3.71 10.44 4.41
N SER A 14 -3.81 11.47 3.58
CA SER A 14 -5.07 12.17 3.30
C SER A 14 -5.83 12.60 4.57
N GLY A 15 -5.11 12.99 5.62
CA GLY A 15 -5.68 13.37 6.94
C GLY A 15 -6.20 12.20 7.79
N VAL A 16 -6.02 10.96 7.32
CA VAL A 16 -6.42 9.74 8.03
C VAL A 16 -5.25 9.20 8.84
N LYS A 17 -5.44 9.04 10.15
CA LYS A 17 -4.45 8.47 11.06
C LYS A 17 -4.67 6.99 11.32
N PHE A 18 -3.61 6.21 11.22
CA PHE A 18 -3.60 4.77 11.51
C PHE A 18 -2.22 4.28 11.97
N GLY A 19 -2.14 3.04 12.45
CA GLY A 19 -0.95 2.51 13.11
C GLY A 19 -1.04 2.70 14.62
N GLY A 20 0.00 3.26 15.25
CA GLY A 20 -0.01 3.53 16.69
C GLY A 20 -0.06 2.27 17.57
N GLN A 21 -0.45 2.47 18.83
CA GLN A 21 -0.71 1.40 19.80
C GLN A 21 -2.02 0.66 19.47
N ILE A 22 -2.14 -0.56 20.00
CA ILE A 22 -3.35 -1.37 19.80
C ILE A 22 -4.56 -0.64 20.39
N GLY A 23 -5.56 -0.38 19.56
CA GLY A 23 -6.79 0.33 19.94
C GLY A 23 -6.70 1.85 19.90
N GLU A 24 -5.57 2.42 19.48
CA GLU A 24 -5.40 3.88 19.39
C GLU A 24 -6.09 4.47 18.14
N TYR A 25 -5.91 3.83 16.98
CA TYR A 25 -6.57 4.19 15.73
C TYR A 25 -7.29 2.99 15.11
N PRO A 26 -8.39 3.20 14.35
CA PRO A 26 -9.09 2.13 13.66
C PRO A 26 -8.21 1.42 12.62
N THR A 27 -8.55 0.16 12.34
CA THR A 27 -7.96 -0.56 11.21
C THR A 27 -8.40 0.07 9.90
N VAL A 28 -7.45 0.27 8.99
CA VAL A 28 -7.70 0.66 7.60
C VAL A 28 -8.00 -0.57 6.76
N CYS A 29 -8.97 -0.47 5.86
CA CYS A 29 -9.32 -1.48 4.87
C CYS A 29 -8.91 -0.98 3.48
N CYS A 30 -7.92 -1.63 2.85
CA CYS A 30 -7.52 -1.32 1.48
C CYS A 30 -8.14 -2.34 0.52
N PHE A 31 -8.90 -1.89 -0.48
CA PHE A 31 -9.50 -2.77 -1.49
C PHE A 31 -8.86 -2.51 -2.85
N SER A 32 -8.58 -3.57 -3.60
CA SER A 32 -8.09 -3.43 -4.97
C SER A 32 -9.20 -3.01 -5.93
N ILE A 33 -8.85 -2.12 -6.85
CA ILE A 33 -9.70 -1.65 -7.95
C ILE A 33 -8.89 -1.60 -9.25
N PHE A 34 -9.57 -1.92 -10.35
CA PHE A 34 -9.02 -2.07 -11.70
C PHE A 34 -8.09 -3.26 -11.91
N GLN A 35 -8.04 -4.24 -11.01
CA GLN A 35 -7.32 -5.51 -11.24
C GLN A 35 -7.93 -6.32 -12.41
N GLU A 36 -7.19 -7.30 -12.95
CA GLU A 36 -7.62 -7.99 -14.19
C GLU A 36 -8.90 -8.80 -14.02
N SER A 37 -9.08 -9.36 -12.82
CA SER A 37 -10.24 -10.12 -12.40
C SER A 37 -11.45 -9.25 -12.04
N ASP A 38 -11.31 -7.92 -12.04
CA ASP A 38 -12.41 -7.06 -11.63
C ASP A 38 -13.57 -7.13 -12.59
N LYS A 39 -14.76 -7.22 -12.00
CA LYS A 39 -16.04 -7.17 -12.72
C LYS A 39 -16.36 -5.77 -13.27
N LEU A 40 -15.42 -4.84 -13.16
CA LEU A 40 -15.42 -3.55 -13.85
C LEU A 40 -15.08 -3.70 -15.33
N PHE A 41 -14.37 -4.77 -15.70
CA PHE A 41 -14.05 -5.06 -17.09
C PHE A 41 -14.96 -6.16 -17.63
N ASP A 42 -15.38 -5.99 -18.89
CA ASP A 42 -15.91 -7.13 -19.64
C ASP A 42 -14.80 -8.16 -19.85
N LYS A 43 -15.18 -9.44 -19.88
CA LYS A 43 -14.21 -10.55 -20.05
C LYS A 43 -13.33 -10.30 -21.28
N GLY A 44 -12.02 -10.21 -21.07
CA GLY A 44 -11.02 -9.99 -22.14
C GLY A 44 -10.91 -8.55 -22.66
N SER A 45 -11.46 -7.55 -21.95
CA SER A 45 -11.70 -6.21 -22.52
C SER A 45 -11.08 -5.03 -21.76
N ARG A 46 -9.97 -5.23 -21.02
CA ARG A 46 -9.21 -4.11 -20.39
C ARG A 46 -8.78 -3.02 -21.37
N ARG A 47 -8.76 -3.29 -22.69
CA ARG A 47 -8.45 -2.32 -23.75
C ARG A 47 -9.60 -1.40 -24.13
N ARG A 48 -10.86 -1.74 -23.78
CA ARG A 48 -12.05 -0.93 -24.13
C ARG A 48 -12.49 0.02 -23.01
N GLY A 49 -11.70 0.13 -21.95
CA GLY A 49 -12.07 0.85 -20.73
C GLY A 49 -12.76 -0.04 -19.70
N PHE A 50 -13.21 0.56 -18.61
CA PHE A 50 -13.93 -0.08 -17.51
C PHE A 50 -15.35 0.51 -17.40
N ASN A 51 -16.23 -0.20 -16.69
CA ASN A 51 -17.56 0.31 -16.38
C ASN A 51 -17.46 1.39 -15.30
N GLU A 52 -17.45 2.65 -15.74
CA GLU A 52 -17.35 3.83 -14.88
C GLU A 52 -18.49 3.91 -13.86
N GLN A 53 -19.74 3.69 -14.28
CA GLN A 53 -20.89 3.72 -13.37
C GLN A 53 -20.71 2.72 -12.20
N ARG A 54 -20.29 1.50 -12.51
CA ARG A 54 -20.05 0.47 -11.50
C ARG A 54 -18.87 0.83 -10.59
N ALA A 55 -17.81 1.40 -11.15
CA ALA A 55 -16.66 1.83 -10.36
C ALA A 55 -17.03 2.98 -9.40
N GLU A 56 -17.81 3.95 -9.87
CA GLU A 56 -18.36 5.03 -9.05
C GLU A 56 -19.27 4.50 -7.94
N GLU A 57 -20.16 3.56 -8.25
CA GLU A 57 -21.02 2.90 -7.25
C GLU A 57 -20.20 2.20 -6.15
N LEU A 58 -19.09 1.54 -6.50
CA LEU A 58 -18.17 0.93 -5.53
C LEU A 58 -17.50 1.98 -4.64
N LEU A 59 -16.95 3.05 -5.23
CA LEU A 59 -16.28 4.12 -4.47
C LEU A 59 -17.26 4.81 -3.51
N LYS A 60 -18.47 5.15 -3.98
CA LYS A 60 -19.52 5.74 -3.15
C LYS A 60 -20.01 4.80 -2.05
N ALA A 61 -20.05 3.49 -2.32
CA ALA A 61 -20.39 2.51 -1.29
C ALA A 61 -19.31 2.46 -0.19
N CYS A 62 -18.03 2.54 -0.55
CA CYS A 62 -16.93 2.64 0.41
C CYS A 62 -17.01 3.94 1.25
N ASP A 63 -17.24 5.08 0.61
CA ASP A 63 -17.40 6.36 1.31
C ASP A 63 -18.60 6.32 2.29
N ARG A 64 -19.74 5.79 1.86
CA ARG A 64 -20.91 5.60 2.73
C ARG A 64 -20.61 4.67 3.91
N LEU A 65 -19.95 3.52 3.67
CA LEU A 65 -19.59 2.58 4.74
C LEU A 65 -18.61 3.21 5.73
N TRP A 66 -17.71 4.08 5.27
CA TRP A 66 -16.84 4.84 6.16
C TRP A 66 -17.65 5.74 7.09
N GLU A 67 -18.57 6.53 6.53
CA GLU A 67 -19.42 7.43 7.31
C GLU A 67 -20.32 6.67 8.31
N GLU A 68 -20.87 5.54 7.91
CA GLU A 68 -21.81 4.76 8.72
C GLU A 68 -21.12 3.92 9.82
N THR A 69 -19.91 3.42 9.58
CA THR A 69 -19.27 2.42 10.46
C THR A 69 -17.94 2.87 11.06
N GLY A 70 -17.32 3.91 10.52
CA GLY A 70 -15.96 4.32 10.85
C GLY A 70 -14.87 3.41 10.29
N ALA A 71 -15.22 2.38 9.50
CA ALA A 71 -14.24 1.55 8.78
C ALA A 71 -13.59 2.38 7.68
N ILE A 72 -12.29 2.63 7.81
CA ILE A 72 -11.58 3.58 6.94
C ILE A 72 -11.17 2.87 5.64
N PRO A 73 -11.68 3.28 4.47
CA PRO A 73 -11.30 2.70 3.19
C PRO A 73 -10.05 3.37 2.61
N MET A 74 -9.25 2.59 1.90
CA MET A 74 -8.25 3.06 0.95
C MET A 74 -8.39 2.26 -0.34
N ALA A 75 -8.03 2.86 -1.48
CA ALA A 75 -8.08 2.19 -2.78
C ALA A 75 -6.70 1.72 -3.21
N ASP A 76 -6.58 0.45 -3.55
CA ASP A 76 -5.41 -0.11 -4.22
C ASP A 76 -5.63 -0.08 -5.73
N ILE A 77 -5.06 0.93 -6.41
CA ILE A 77 -5.25 1.15 -7.84
C ILE A 77 -4.26 0.27 -8.61
N VAL A 78 -4.78 -0.78 -9.25
CA VAL A 78 -3.94 -1.73 -10.00
C VAL A 78 -3.91 -1.35 -11.48
N ALA A 79 -2.71 -1.10 -12.01
CA ALA A 79 -2.55 -0.73 -13.43
C ALA A 79 -1.44 -1.48 -14.15
N SER A 80 -1.71 -1.82 -15.41
CA SER A 80 -0.72 -2.33 -16.37
C SER A 80 -1.24 -2.15 -17.82
N PRO A 81 -0.49 -1.50 -18.72
CA PRO A 81 0.76 -0.74 -18.51
C PRO A 81 0.54 0.58 -17.73
N GLY A 82 1.63 1.28 -17.38
CA GLY A 82 1.61 2.40 -16.43
C GLY A 82 0.87 3.64 -16.91
N GLU A 83 0.74 3.84 -18.23
CA GLU A 83 -0.10 4.90 -18.82
C GLU A 83 -1.56 4.88 -18.32
N LYS A 84 -2.06 3.71 -17.90
CA LYS A 84 -3.41 3.56 -17.36
C LYS A 84 -3.60 4.19 -16.00
N PHE A 85 -2.52 4.42 -15.24
CA PHE A 85 -2.60 5.12 -13.96
C PHE A 85 -3.25 6.49 -14.13
N ASN A 86 -2.97 7.19 -15.23
CA ASN A 86 -3.53 8.51 -15.50
C ASN A 86 -5.06 8.49 -15.45
N THR A 87 -5.68 7.58 -16.21
CA THR A 87 -7.14 7.41 -16.24
C THR A 87 -7.69 6.94 -14.89
N TYR A 88 -7.05 5.96 -14.27
CA TYR A 88 -7.59 5.33 -13.05
C TYR A 88 -7.47 6.24 -11.83
N ILE A 89 -6.36 6.97 -11.69
CA ILE A 89 -6.15 7.95 -10.63
C ILE A 89 -7.11 9.13 -10.80
N ASP A 90 -7.24 9.69 -12.01
CA ASP A 90 -8.21 10.78 -12.27
C ASP A 90 -9.64 10.33 -11.94
N PHE A 91 -10.00 9.09 -12.29
CA PHE A 91 -11.32 8.54 -11.96
C PHE A 91 -11.52 8.40 -10.44
N VAL A 92 -10.61 7.74 -9.72
CA VAL A 92 -10.75 7.56 -8.26
C VAL A 92 -10.78 8.90 -7.52
N THR A 93 -9.91 9.83 -7.90
CA THR A 93 -9.77 11.10 -7.20
C THR A 93 -10.88 12.11 -7.49
N SER A 94 -11.58 11.97 -8.62
CA SER A 94 -12.78 12.76 -8.93
C SER A 94 -14.04 12.24 -8.23
N HIS A 95 -14.08 10.97 -7.84
CA HIS A 95 -15.26 10.34 -7.23
C HIS A 95 -15.13 10.05 -5.73
N SER A 96 -13.92 10.09 -5.16
CA SER A 96 -13.70 9.94 -3.71
C SER A 96 -12.49 10.74 -3.21
N LYS A 97 -12.53 11.09 -1.92
CA LYS A 97 -11.44 11.74 -1.17
C LYS A 97 -10.53 10.74 -0.44
N MET A 98 -10.82 9.45 -0.49
CA MET A 98 -10.00 8.43 0.18
C MET A 98 -8.55 8.47 -0.31
N ALA A 99 -7.65 7.99 0.56
CA ALA A 99 -6.27 7.73 0.18
C ALA A 99 -6.20 6.50 -0.74
N PHE A 100 -5.13 6.41 -1.53
CA PHE A 100 -4.94 5.33 -2.48
C PHE A 100 -3.48 4.94 -2.65
N CYS A 101 -3.22 3.73 -3.14
CA CYS A 101 -1.91 3.37 -3.68
C CYS A 101 -1.93 3.13 -5.17
N ILE A 102 -0.76 3.33 -5.76
CA ILE A 102 -0.43 2.78 -7.08
C ILE A 102 0.13 1.38 -6.87
N ASP A 103 -0.42 0.37 -7.55
CA ASP A 103 0.09 -1.00 -7.54
C ASP A 103 0.34 -1.50 -8.95
N ALA A 104 1.60 -1.88 -9.17
CA ALA A 104 2.07 -2.53 -10.37
C ALA A 104 3.28 -3.43 -10.05
N ILE A 105 3.47 -4.45 -10.89
CA ILE A 105 4.57 -5.42 -10.71
C ILE A 105 5.94 -4.79 -10.99
N GLY A 106 6.07 -3.97 -12.05
CA GLY A 106 7.36 -3.44 -12.50
C GLY A 106 7.67 -2.05 -11.92
N MET A 107 8.94 -1.82 -11.56
CA MET A 107 9.45 -0.53 -11.10
C MET A 107 9.07 0.62 -12.03
N GLU A 108 9.31 0.50 -13.34
CA GLU A 108 9.00 1.56 -14.32
C GLU A 108 7.53 1.98 -14.27
N THR A 109 6.62 1.01 -14.24
CA THR A 109 5.17 1.21 -14.15
C THR A 109 4.79 1.94 -12.86
N LYS A 110 5.36 1.55 -11.73
CA LYS A 110 5.14 2.23 -10.44
C LYS A 110 5.68 3.66 -10.46
N LEU A 111 6.87 3.91 -11.01
CA LEU A 111 7.44 5.24 -11.13
C LEU A 111 6.59 6.17 -12.01
N GLN A 112 5.99 5.65 -13.09
CA GLN A 112 5.04 6.42 -13.92
C GLN A 112 3.81 6.86 -13.11
N GLY A 113 3.21 5.95 -12.33
CA GLY A 113 2.08 6.29 -11.45
C GLY A 113 2.44 7.30 -10.37
N ALA A 114 3.62 7.16 -9.76
CA ALA A 114 4.10 8.09 -8.73
C ALA A 114 4.39 9.48 -9.31
N SER A 115 5.03 9.55 -10.47
CA SER A 115 5.31 10.80 -11.18
C SER A 115 4.02 11.51 -11.55
N TYR A 116 3.01 10.78 -12.04
CA TYR A 116 1.70 11.34 -12.33
C TYR A 116 1.02 11.91 -11.08
N CYS A 117 1.12 11.23 -9.94
CA CYS A 117 0.61 11.76 -8.67
C CYS A 117 1.33 13.04 -8.26
N ALA A 118 2.64 13.15 -8.50
CA ALA A 118 3.41 14.37 -8.24
C ALA A 118 2.92 15.53 -9.13
N GLU A 119 2.76 15.30 -10.43
CA GLU A 119 2.25 16.29 -11.38
C GLU A 119 0.85 16.80 -11.01
N LYS A 120 0.00 15.92 -10.47
CA LYS A 120 -1.37 16.25 -10.04
C LYS A 120 -1.48 16.79 -8.61
N GLY A 121 -0.37 16.89 -7.86
CA GLY A 121 -0.38 17.33 -6.46
C GLY A 121 -1.09 16.35 -5.51
N LEU A 122 -1.02 15.05 -5.80
CA LEU A 122 -1.72 13.98 -5.09
C LEU A 122 -0.82 13.19 -4.12
N LEU A 123 0.45 13.57 -3.94
CA LEU A 123 1.41 12.82 -3.12
C LEU A 123 1.00 12.70 -1.64
N ASP A 124 0.23 13.66 -1.10
CA ASP A 124 -0.32 13.59 0.28
C ASP A 124 -1.46 12.56 0.43
N ARG A 125 -2.05 12.13 -0.69
CA ARG A 125 -3.13 11.14 -0.74
C ARG A 125 -2.65 9.76 -1.18
N MET A 126 -1.45 9.70 -1.75
CA MET A 126 -0.90 8.51 -2.39
C MET A 126 0.13 7.83 -1.50
N PHE A 127 0.09 6.51 -1.43
CA PHE A 127 1.19 5.70 -0.91
C PHE A 127 1.72 4.72 -1.95
N TYR A 128 3.04 4.54 -1.97
CA TYR A 128 3.71 3.73 -2.97
C TYR A 128 3.63 2.25 -2.61
N ASN A 129 2.95 1.45 -3.43
CA ASN A 129 2.83 0.00 -3.26
C ASN A 129 3.56 -0.72 -4.41
N SER A 130 4.70 -1.35 -4.17
CA SER A 130 5.49 -1.40 -2.93
C SER A 130 6.98 -1.48 -3.25
N LEU A 131 7.81 -1.25 -2.23
CA LEU A 131 9.21 -1.68 -2.21
C LEU A 131 9.25 -3.16 -1.77
N THR A 132 9.89 -4.02 -2.54
CA THR A 132 9.83 -5.48 -2.34
C THR A 132 11.21 -6.10 -2.15
N VAL A 133 11.29 -7.17 -1.35
CA VAL A 133 12.56 -7.87 -1.03
C VAL A 133 13.28 -8.41 -2.28
N PHE A 134 12.52 -8.74 -3.34
CA PHE A 134 13.03 -9.36 -4.56
C PHE A 134 13.38 -8.35 -5.67
N GLU A 135 13.20 -7.05 -5.46
CA GLU A 135 13.66 -6.03 -6.41
C GLU A 135 15.19 -5.98 -6.41
N GLU A 136 15.80 -6.22 -7.59
CA GLU A 136 17.25 -6.24 -7.77
C GLU A 136 17.85 -4.83 -7.64
N ASN A 137 17.10 -3.81 -8.07
CA ASN A 137 17.54 -2.41 -8.10
C ASN A 137 16.89 -1.57 -6.99
N ILE A 138 16.68 -2.15 -5.81
CA ILE A 138 15.91 -1.54 -4.72
C ILE A 138 16.43 -0.15 -4.30
N GLU A 139 17.74 0.06 -4.26
CA GLU A 139 18.33 1.36 -3.92
C GLU A 139 18.06 2.42 -5.00
N THR A 140 18.05 2.01 -6.27
CA THR A 140 17.67 2.87 -7.39
C THR A 140 16.20 3.25 -7.29
N GLU A 141 15.31 2.27 -7.06
CA GLU A 141 13.88 2.51 -6.90
C GLU A 141 13.60 3.51 -5.75
N ILE A 142 14.22 3.29 -4.58
CA ILE A 142 14.11 4.19 -3.42
C ILE A 142 14.56 5.61 -3.77
N LYS A 143 15.66 5.75 -4.51
CA LYS A 143 16.19 7.05 -4.92
C LYS A 143 15.23 7.76 -5.88
N GLU A 144 14.65 7.05 -6.83
CA GLU A 144 13.68 7.62 -7.78
C GLU A 144 12.41 8.10 -7.07
N ILE A 145 11.80 7.28 -6.20
CA ILE A 145 10.59 7.69 -5.47
C ILE A 145 10.87 8.84 -4.49
N MET A 146 12.07 8.90 -3.90
CA MET A 146 12.52 10.02 -3.08
C MET A 146 12.61 11.31 -3.92
N ASN A 147 13.18 11.25 -5.13
CA ASN A 147 13.28 12.40 -6.03
C ASN A 147 11.91 12.89 -6.52
N ILE A 148 10.96 11.98 -6.71
CA ILE A 148 9.55 12.30 -7.04
C ILE A 148 8.87 13.01 -5.85
N GLY A 149 9.35 12.79 -4.62
CA GLY A 149 8.76 13.34 -3.40
C GLY A 149 7.72 12.44 -2.76
N VAL A 150 7.74 11.13 -3.05
CA VAL A 150 6.85 10.15 -2.40
C VAL A 150 7.03 10.20 -0.88
N LYS A 151 5.89 10.29 -0.17
CA LYS A 151 5.86 10.48 1.28
C LYS A 151 5.56 9.22 2.06
N HIS A 152 4.81 8.31 1.49
CA HIS A 152 4.26 7.15 2.17
C HIS A 152 4.57 5.89 1.37
N VAL A 153 5.09 4.85 2.03
CA VAL A 153 5.56 3.64 1.35
C VAL A 153 5.08 2.37 2.03
N VAL A 154 4.79 1.35 1.22
CA VAL A 154 4.59 -0.03 1.65
C VAL A 154 5.87 -0.82 1.40
N LEU A 155 6.33 -1.52 2.42
CA LEU A 155 7.43 -2.47 2.37
C LEU A 155 6.85 -3.89 2.38
N VAL A 156 6.93 -4.58 1.26
CA VAL A 156 6.54 -5.99 1.18
C VAL A 156 7.72 -6.84 1.63
N ALA A 157 7.64 -7.31 2.88
CA ALA A 157 8.71 -8.02 3.56
C ALA A 157 8.72 -9.53 3.27
N PHE A 158 8.14 -9.98 2.17
CA PHE A 158 8.04 -11.40 1.85
C PHE A 158 9.35 -11.94 1.23
N ASP A 159 10.00 -12.87 1.93
CA ASP A 159 11.14 -13.63 1.43
C ASP A 159 10.67 -15.01 0.94
N VAL A 160 10.83 -15.28 -0.35
CA VAL A 160 10.45 -16.56 -0.98
C VAL A 160 11.25 -17.75 -0.43
N ASN A 161 12.45 -17.50 0.10
CA ASN A 161 13.37 -18.53 0.61
C ASN A 161 13.15 -18.82 2.11
N ASP A 162 12.55 -17.90 2.85
CA ASP A 162 12.16 -18.07 4.26
C ASP A 162 10.75 -17.52 4.48
N GLN A 163 9.74 -18.37 4.26
CA GLN A 163 8.33 -18.00 4.43
C GLN A 163 7.88 -18.00 5.89
N MET A 164 8.78 -18.08 6.87
CA MET A 164 8.45 -18.04 8.29
C MET A 164 8.40 -16.59 8.80
N PRO A 165 7.99 -16.34 10.06
CA PRO A 165 8.10 -15.01 10.65
C PRO A 165 9.54 -14.47 10.67
N SER A 166 10.56 -15.34 10.69
CA SER A 166 11.97 -14.93 10.62
C SER A 166 12.32 -14.27 9.29
N GLY A 167 11.90 -14.85 8.17
CA GLY A 167 12.20 -14.30 6.85
C GLY A 167 11.53 -12.95 6.63
N ARG A 168 10.31 -12.77 7.16
CA ARG A 168 9.64 -11.46 7.17
C ARG A 168 10.39 -10.39 7.94
N ILE A 169 11.00 -10.76 9.08
CA ILE A 169 11.82 -9.82 9.84
C ILE A 169 13.11 -9.47 9.08
N LYS A 170 13.78 -10.46 8.48
CA LYS A 170 14.96 -10.20 7.65
C LYS A 170 14.64 -9.38 6.40
N GLY A 171 13.50 -9.66 5.77
CA GLY A 171 13.01 -8.92 4.60
C GLY A 171 12.70 -7.47 4.92
N ALA A 172 12.00 -7.21 6.03
CA ALA A 172 11.76 -5.86 6.52
C ALA A 172 13.08 -5.13 6.82
N GLU A 173 14.01 -5.78 7.53
CA GLU A 173 15.34 -5.24 7.83
C GLU A 173 16.12 -4.88 6.56
N LYS A 174 16.16 -5.77 5.57
CA LYS A 174 16.81 -5.50 4.27
C LYS A 174 16.27 -4.23 3.59
N LEU A 175 14.95 -4.05 3.58
CA LEU A 175 14.31 -2.90 2.95
C LEU A 175 14.57 -1.60 3.74
N ILE A 176 14.56 -1.67 5.07
CA ILE A 176 14.87 -0.54 5.95
C ILE A 176 16.33 -0.12 5.78
N ASP A 177 17.26 -1.08 5.78
CA ASP A 177 18.69 -0.83 5.57
C ASP A 177 18.94 -0.17 4.20
N ALA A 178 18.21 -0.58 3.15
CA ALA A 178 18.31 0.05 1.84
C ALA A 178 17.81 1.50 1.86
N ILE A 179 16.71 1.79 2.56
CA ILE A 179 16.19 3.15 2.74
C ILE A 179 17.21 4.03 3.48
N GLU A 180 17.78 3.52 4.57
CA GLU A 180 18.81 4.21 5.36
C GLU A 180 20.08 4.46 4.55
N LYS A 181 20.53 3.49 3.77
CA LYS A 181 21.71 3.60 2.91
C LYS A 181 21.55 4.66 1.81
N VAL A 182 20.37 4.75 1.20
CA VAL A 182 20.06 5.82 0.23
C VAL A 182 19.89 7.18 0.92
N GLY A 183 19.55 7.19 2.21
CA GLY A 183 19.29 8.40 2.98
C GLY A 183 17.87 8.94 2.78
N ALA A 184 16.95 8.12 2.29
CA ALA A 184 15.55 8.49 2.08
C ALA A 184 14.80 8.59 3.40
N LYS A 185 13.81 9.50 3.45
CA LYS A 185 12.93 9.67 4.62
C LYS A 185 11.48 9.71 4.14
N PHE A 186 10.67 8.82 4.69
CA PHE A 186 9.23 8.75 4.42
C PHE A 186 8.46 9.15 5.67
N GLU A 187 7.35 9.87 5.48
CA GLU A 187 6.43 10.29 6.55
C GLU A 187 5.67 9.09 7.12
N SER A 188 5.35 8.09 6.27
CA SER A 188 4.68 6.85 6.68
C SER A 188 5.38 5.63 6.10
N ILE A 189 5.65 4.63 6.96
CA ILE A 189 6.18 3.32 6.56
C ILE A 189 5.22 2.23 7.04
N ILE A 190 4.72 1.44 6.10
CA ILE A 190 3.79 0.34 6.32
C ILE A 190 4.49 -0.95 5.91
N VAL A 191 4.62 -1.92 6.81
CA VAL A 191 5.23 -3.22 6.47
C VAL A 191 4.14 -4.24 6.20
N ASP A 192 4.02 -4.67 4.95
CA ASP A 192 3.16 -5.79 4.55
C ASP A 192 3.93 -7.10 4.67
N THR A 193 3.37 -8.04 5.43
CA THR A 193 3.97 -9.37 5.63
C THR A 193 3.47 -10.44 4.66
N SER A 194 2.63 -10.10 3.70
CA SER A 194 2.09 -10.94 2.62
C SER A 194 1.49 -12.27 3.08
N VAL A 195 0.16 -12.34 3.09
CA VAL A 195 -0.58 -13.54 3.46
C VAL A 195 -0.82 -14.39 2.21
N LEU A 196 0.03 -15.40 1.98
CA LEU A 196 -0.05 -16.23 0.76
C LEU A 196 -1.20 -17.23 0.75
N ASN A 197 -1.71 -17.60 1.93
CA ASN A 197 -2.78 -18.56 2.13
C ASN A 197 -3.33 -18.46 3.56
N GLY A 198 -4.47 -19.11 3.80
CA GLY A 198 -5.12 -19.12 5.12
C GLY A 198 -4.17 -19.44 6.28
N PRO A 199 -3.43 -20.57 6.26
CA PRO A 199 -2.46 -20.91 7.31
C PRO A 199 -1.37 -19.86 7.54
N ALA A 200 -0.89 -19.21 6.49
CA ALA A 200 0.15 -18.18 6.59
C ALA A 200 -0.30 -16.94 7.38
N THR A 201 -1.61 -16.70 7.54
CA THR A 201 -2.16 -15.59 8.32
C THR A 201 -1.60 -15.55 9.75
N ALA A 202 -1.48 -16.71 10.41
CA ALA A 202 -0.95 -16.78 11.76
C ALA A 202 0.54 -16.40 11.81
N LEU A 203 1.31 -16.82 10.79
CA LEU A 203 2.73 -16.47 10.66
C LEU A 203 2.90 -14.96 10.42
N CYS A 204 2.05 -14.37 9.59
CA CYS A 204 2.01 -12.94 9.33
C CYS A 204 1.65 -12.15 10.61
N GLY A 205 0.68 -12.63 11.40
CA GLY A 205 0.35 -12.02 12.70
C GLY A 205 1.52 -12.01 13.69
N ILE A 206 2.29 -13.10 13.75
CA ILE A 206 3.52 -13.17 14.57
C ILE A 206 4.58 -12.19 14.05
N ALA A 207 4.77 -12.12 12.73
CA ALA A 207 5.71 -11.20 12.11
C ALA A 207 5.31 -9.73 12.34
N ASN A 208 4.04 -9.39 12.16
CA ASN A 208 3.48 -8.05 12.41
C ASN A 208 3.73 -7.62 13.86
N ARG A 209 3.48 -8.50 14.83
CA ARG A 209 3.80 -8.22 16.24
C ARG A 209 5.27 -7.90 16.42
N LYS A 210 6.16 -8.73 15.87
CA LYS A 210 7.62 -8.53 15.96
C LYS A 210 8.08 -7.23 15.26
N ILE A 211 7.46 -6.86 14.14
CA ILE A 211 7.76 -5.60 13.43
C ILE A 211 7.38 -4.40 14.30
N LYS A 212 6.20 -4.42 14.91
CA LYS A 212 5.74 -3.36 15.84
C LYS A 212 6.62 -3.28 17.09
N GLU A 213 7.04 -4.42 17.65
CA GLU A 213 7.99 -4.47 18.77
C GLU A 213 9.36 -3.92 18.39
N ARG A 214 9.86 -4.28 17.21
CA ARG A 214 11.23 -3.99 16.78
C ARG A 214 11.40 -2.60 16.19
N TRP A 215 10.49 -2.12 15.35
CA TRP A 215 10.62 -0.84 14.64
C TRP A 215 9.50 0.15 14.95
N GLY A 216 8.34 -0.31 15.39
CA GLY A 216 7.19 0.54 15.69
C GLY A 216 6.38 0.93 14.44
N PHE A 217 6.73 0.41 13.27
CA PHE A 217 6.03 0.69 12.01
C PHE A 217 4.60 0.14 12.00
N ALA A 218 3.75 0.75 11.16
CA ALA A 218 2.45 0.17 10.84
C ALA A 218 2.66 -1.16 10.11
N THR A 219 1.71 -2.08 10.27
CA THR A 219 1.79 -3.41 9.65
C THR A 219 0.52 -3.75 8.92
N ALA A 220 0.64 -4.37 7.76
CA ALA A 220 -0.46 -4.77 6.91
C ALA A 220 -0.38 -6.27 6.57
N GLY A 221 -1.40 -6.75 5.87
CA GLY A 221 -1.43 -8.03 5.21
C GLY A 221 -2.57 -8.05 4.19
N ALA A 222 -2.33 -8.63 3.02
CA ALA A 222 -3.32 -8.79 1.94
C ALA A 222 -3.67 -10.28 1.73
N PRO A 223 -4.73 -10.82 2.39
CA PRO A 223 -5.08 -12.24 2.36
C PRO A 223 -6.13 -12.65 1.31
N SER A 224 -6.60 -11.73 0.47
CA SER A 224 -7.74 -11.90 -0.45
C SER A 224 -7.47 -12.84 -1.62
#